data_AF-A0AA88REZ1-F1
#
_entry.id   AF-A0AA88REZ1-F1
#
_cell.length_a   1.000
_cell.length_b   1.000
_cell.length_c   1.000
_cell.angle_alpha   90.00
_cell.angle_beta   90.00
_cell.angle_gamma   90.00
#
_symmetry.space_group_name_H-M   'P 1'
#
loop_
_entity.id
_entity.type
_entity.pdbx_description
1 polymer ?
#
loop_
_entity_poly.entity_id
_entity_poly.type
_entity_poly.pdbx_seq_one_letter_code
_entity_poly.pdbx_strand_id
1 'polypeptide(L)'
;SNGPEEIKFFFKPDTEERRATRLKNGLKYGIRKFLTAVTLDTYGQVLDKAQRVEKDVEAGRKYYRDQRQKRGREESSSRDKDVVQQPKRRNNNLAIKEPAQNTQKPTVACKTCGKNHSGVCYWESGACFNCQQQGHRIRDCPQPLKPHNNLQNWNWPIYSSVE
;
A
#
# COMPACT_ATOMS: atom_id res chain seq x y z
N SER A 1 24.84 -42.63 -56.39
CA SER A 1 25.86 -41.73 -55.85
C SER A 1 25.16 -40.60 -55.11
N ASN A 2 24.75 -40.82 -53.87
CA ASN A 2 24.04 -39.80 -53.08
C ASN A 2 24.91 -39.49 -51.86
N GLY A 3 25.67 -38.39 -51.94
CA GLY A 3 26.46 -37.88 -50.82
C GLY A 3 25.55 -37.28 -49.75
N PRO A 4 25.95 -37.32 -48.46
CA PRO A 4 25.13 -36.75 -47.40
C PRO A 4 25.11 -35.22 -47.52
N GLU A 5 23.90 -34.66 -47.62
CA GLU A 5 23.67 -33.22 -47.58
C GLU A 5 24.06 -32.68 -46.20
N GLU A 6 25.10 -31.86 -46.14
CA GLU A 6 25.47 -31.11 -44.94
C GLU A 6 24.34 -30.16 -44.55
N ILE A 7 23.66 -30.46 -43.45
CA ILE A 7 22.71 -29.55 -42.81
C ILE A 7 23.50 -28.38 -42.23
N LYS A 8 23.65 -27.31 -43.02
CA LYS A 8 24.23 -26.05 -42.56
C LYS A 8 23.26 -25.37 -41.59
N PHE A 9 23.47 -25.58 -40.30
CA PHE A 9 22.87 -24.75 -39.25
C PHE A 9 23.35 -23.32 -39.43
N PHE A 10 22.51 -22.46 -40.01
CA PHE A 10 22.75 -21.03 -40.13
C PHE A 10 22.69 -20.40 -38.73
N PHE A 11 23.82 -20.40 -38.01
CA PHE A 11 23.98 -19.62 -36.80
C PHE A 11 24.01 -18.14 -37.19
N LYS A 12 22.84 -17.48 -37.23
CA LYS A 12 22.78 -16.03 -37.44
C LYS A 12 23.35 -15.36 -36.18
N PRO A 13 24.50 -14.65 -36.27
CA PRO A 13 25.03 -13.95 -35.12
C PRO A 13 23.99 -12.94 -34.61
N ASP A 14 23.88 -12.85 -33.29
CA ASP A 14 22.98 -11.89 -32.66
C ASP A 14 23.43 -10.47 -33.03
N THR A 15 22.61 -9.77 -33.79
CA THR A 15 22.84 -8.35 -34.10
C THR A 15 22.70 -7.54 -32.81
N GLU A 16 23.40 -6.41 -32.73
CA GLU A 16 23.38 -5.56 -31.54
C GLU A 16 21.95 -5.13 -31.16
N GLU A 17 21.14 -4.79 -32.17
CA GLU A 17 19.73 -4.44 -32.04
C GLU A 17 18.89 -5.59 -31.43
N ARG A 18 19.16 -6.84 -31.82
CA ARG A 18 18.48 -8.02 -31.27
C ARG A 18 18.86 -8.24 -29.81
N ARG A 19 20.13 -8.04 -29.46
CA ARG A 19 20.59 -8.09 -28.06
C ARG A 19 19.94 -6.99 -27.23
N ALA A 20 19.91 -5.76 -27.75
CA ALA A 20 19.25 -4.62 -27.11
C ALA A 20 17.75 -4.86 -26.88
N THR A 21 17.07 -5.41 -27.88
CA THR A 21 15.64 -5.74 -27.80
C THR A 21 15.36 -6.83 -26.77
N ARG A 22 16.16 -7.91 -26.76
CA ARG A 22 16.03 -8.98 -25.76
C ARG A 22 16.26 -8.45 -24.35
N LEU A 23 17.27 -7.61 -24.16
CA LEU A 23 17.53 -6.98 -22.86
C LEU A 23 16.34 -6.10 -22.44
N LYS A 24 15.92 -5.16 -23.29
CA LYS A 24 14.80 -4.26 -23.02
C LYS A 24 13.52 -5.04 -22.65
N ASN A 25 13.25 -6.15 -23.33
CA ASN A 25 12.09 -7.00 -23.05
C ASN A 25 12.24 -7.80 -21.75
N GLY A 26 13.46 -8.21 -21.39
CA GLY A 26 13.76 -8.91 -20.14
C GLY A 26 13.77 -8.02 -18.89
N LEU A 27 13.82 -6.69 -19.04
CA LEU A 27 13.79 -5.77 -17.91
C LEU A 27 12.42 -5.76 -17.21
N LYS A 28 12.45 -5.66 -15.88
CA LYS A 28 11.24 -5.49 -15.06
C LYS A 28 10.43 -4.29 -15.55
N TYR A 29 9.11 -4.40 -15.53
CA TYR A 29 8.20 -3.34 -16.01
C TYR A 29 8.54 -1.96 -15.41
N GLY A 30 8.85 -1.91 -14.11
CA GLY A 30 9.22 -0.68 -13.42
C GLY A 30 10.44 0.02 -14.02
N ILE A 31 11.41 -0.72 -14.57
CA ILE A 31 12.59 -0.15 -15.26
C ILE A 31 12.25 0.11 -16.74
N ARG A 32 11.61 -0.87 -17.39
CA ARG A 32 11.23 -0.83 -18.81
C ARG A 32 10.34 0.36 -19.16
N LYS A 33 9.42 0.75 -18.28
CA LYS A 33 8.52 1.91 -18.44
C LYS A 33 9.28 3.23 -18.68
N PHE A 34 10.44 3.40 -18.05
CA PHE A 34 11.26 4.60 -18.26
C PHE A 34 12.05 4.56 -19.57
N LEU A 35 12.41 3.36 -20.02
CA LEU A 35 13.14 3.15 -21.27
C LEU A 35 12.23 3.16 -22.51
N THR A 36 10.92 2.91 -22.37
CA THR A 36 9.99 2.98 -23.50
C THR A 36 9.77 4.39 -24.03
N ALA A 37 10.00 5.40 -23.19
CA ALA A 37 9.90 6.81 -23.59
C ALA A 37 11.12 7.30 -24.39
N VAL A 38 12.16 6.48 -24.55
CA VAL A 38 13.44 6.86 -25.16
C VAL A 38 13.85 5.82 -26.22
N THR A 39 14.36 6.27 -27.36
CA THR A 39 14.93 5.37 -28.38
C THR A 39 16.31 4.90 -27.92
N LEU A 40 16.51 3.58 -27.94
CA LEU A 40 17.73 2.91 -27.49
C LEU A 40 18.00 1.77 -28.46
N ASP A 41 19.00 1.99 -29.29
CA ASP A 41 19.19 1.19 -30.51
C ASP A 41 20.39 0.25 -30.34
N THR A 42 21.25 0.58 -29.36
CA THR A 42 22.46 -0.17 -29.00
C THR A 42 22.30 -0.84 -27.64
N TYR A 43 22.95 -1.98 -27.48
CA TYR A 43 22.90 -2.74 -26.24
C TYR A 43 23.53 -1.96 -25.07
N GLY A 44 24.61 -1.22 -25.34
CA GLY A 44 25.29 -0.39 -24.35
C GLY A 44 24.39 0.72 -23.78
N GLN A 45 23.61 1.40 -24.64
CA GLN A 45 22.68 2.44 -24.21
C GLN A 45 21.54 1.88 -23.33
N VAL A 46 21.02 0.69 -23.69
CA VAL A 46 19.99 0.02 -22.88
C VAL A 46 20.54 -0.33 -21.50
N LEU A 47 21.76 -0.87 -21.42
CA LEU A 47 22.40 -1.21 -20.15
C LEU A 47 22.62 0.00 -19.25
N ASP A 48 23.29 1.04 -19.75
CA ASP A 48 23.63 2.22 -18.94
C ASP A 48 22.35 2.89 -18.39
N LYS A 49 21.34 3.09 -19.23
CA LYS A 49 20.08 3.71 -18.79
C LYS A 49 19.29 2.79 -17.85
N ALA A 50 19.26 1.48 -18.10
CA ALA A 50 18.60 0.53 -17.20
C ALA A 50 19.22 0.57 -15.80
N GLN A 51 20.55 0.61 -15.71
CA GLN A 51 21.26 0.69 -14.43
C GLN A 51 20.98 2.00 -13.67
N ARG A 52 20.91 3.14 -14.39
CA ARG A 52 20.56 4.43 -13.79
C ARG A 52 19.16 4.41 -13.20
N VAL A 53 18.20 3.92 -13.97
CA VAL A 53 16.79 3.80 -13.55
C VAL A 53 16.66 2.83 -12.37
N GLU A 54 17.39 1.72 -12.36
CA GLU A 54 17.36 0.77 -11.26
C GLU A 54 17.81 1.40 -9.94
N LYS A 55 18.90 2.19 -9.97
CA LYS A 55 19.39 2.94 -8.80
C LYS A 55 18.35 3.94 -8.28
N ASP A 56 17.71 4.68 -9.17
CA ASP A 56 16.68 5.67 -8.80
C ASP A 56 15.45 5.01 -8.17
N VAL A 57 14.94 3.94 -8.81
CA VAL A 57 13.79 3.18 -8.31
C VAL A 57 14.11 2.50 -6.96
N GLU A 58 15.33 2.03 -6.74
CA GLU A 58 15.76 1.50 -5.44
C GLU A 58 15.89 2.61 -4.38
N ALA A 59 16.45 3.77 -4.74
CA ALA A 59 16.54 4.92 -3.85
C ALA A 59 15.16 5.39 -3.39
N GLY A 60 14.19 5.49 -4.30
CA GLY A 60 12.79 5.78 -3.99
C GLY A 60 12.20 4.72 -3.04
N ARG A 61 12.36 3.43 -3.36
CA ARG A 61 11.88 2.33 -2.49
C ARG A 61 12.48 2.40 -1.08
N LYS A 62 13.77 2.71 -0.95
CA LYS A 62 14.45 2.91 0.34
C LYS A 62 13.87 4.11 1.09
N TYR A 63 13.72 5.27 0.44
CA TYR A 63 13.15 6.46 1.04
C TYR A 63 11.75 6.21 1.64
N TYR A 64 10.85 5.58 0.88
CA TYR A 64 9.50 5.26 1.37
C TYR A 64 9.52 4.20 2.49
N ARG A 65 10.42 3.23 2.44
CA ARG A 65 10.60 2.23 3.52
C ARG A 65 11.03 2.91 4.82
N ASP A 66 12.02 3.78 4.76
CA ASP A 66 12.56 4.48 5.93
C ASP A 66 11.50 5.43 6.53
N GLN A 67 10.74 6.15 5.69
CA GLN A 67 9.62 6.98 6.13
C GLN A 67 8.53 6.17 6.85
N ARG A 68 8.19 4.98 6.36
CA ARG A 68 7.23 4.09 7.03
C ARG A 68 7.76 3.60 8.38
N GLN A 69 9.04 3.27 8.47
CA GLN A 69 9.66 2.83 9.73
C GLN A 69 9.72 3.95 10.77
N LYS A 70 10.01 5.19 10.38
CA LYS A 70 9.96 6.35 11.29
C LYS A 70 8.57 6.56 11.90
N ARG A 71 7.52 6.50 11.07
CA ARG A 71 6.12 6.59 11.54
C ARG A 71 5.74 5.45 12.48
N GLY A 72 6.14 4.21 12.16
CA GLY A 72 5.91 3.07 13.05
C GLY A 72 6.70 3.12 14.36
N ARG A 73 7.88 3.76 14.36
CA ARG A 73 8.73 3.93 15.55
C ARG A 73 8.22 5.05 16.47
N GLU A 74 7.72 6.15 15.92
CA GLU A 74 7.10 7.24 16.70
C GLU A 74 5.78 6.78 17.37
N GLU A 75 5.01 5.92 16.70
CA GLU A 75 3.80 5.31 17.26
C GLU A 75 4.12 4.28 18.38
N SER A 76 5.32 3.68 18.36
CA SER A 76 5.77 2.71 19.37
C SER A 76 6.66 3.31 20.49
N SER A 77 7.23 4.50 20.31
CA SER A 77 8.07 5.16 21.34
C SER A 77 7.30 5.98 22.37
N SER A 78 5.97 5.94 22.35
CA SER A 78 5.09 6.72 23.26
C SER A 78 4.64 5.92 24.50
N ARG A 79 5.34 4.84 24.90
CA ARG A 79 4.93 3.98 26.03
C ARG A 79 5.82 3.96 27.27
N ASP A 80 6.94 4.67 27.28
CA ASP A 80 7.78 4.76 28.50
C ASP A 80 8.38 6.16 28.61
N LYS A 81 7.69 7.08 29.30
CA LYS A 81 8.31 8.17 30.09
C LYS A 81 7.40 8.54 31.26
N ASP A 82 7.77 8.00 32.42
CA ASP A 82 7.32 8.43 33.73
C ASP A 82 7.61 9.93 33.98
N VAL A 83 6.65 10.56 34.65
CA VAL A 83 6.75 11.70 35.59
C VAL A 83 7.44 12.99 35.08
N VAL A 84 6.65 14.05 34.89
CA VAL A 84 6.72 15.34 35.62
C VAL A 84 5.52 16.22 35.18
N GLN A 85 4.89 16.88 36.16
CA GLN A 85 3.66 17.66 36.05
C GLN A 85 3.88 19.09 35.52
N GLN A 86 2.79 19.66 34.97
CA GLN A 86 2.45 21.09 34.75
C GLN A 86 2.69 21.75 33.37
N PRO A 87 1.94 22.81 33.01
CA PRO A 87 0.49 22.99 33.13
C PRO A 87 -0.17 23.36 31.77
N LYS A 88 -1.40 22.90 31.57
CA LYS A 88 -2.21 23.20 30.38
C LYS A 88 -2.63 24.67 30.34
N ARG A 89 -2.13 25.43 29.37
CA ARG A 89 -2.77 26.68 28.92
C ARG A 89 -3.99 26.31 28.08
N ARG A 90 -5.16 26.41 28.70
CA ARG A 90 -6.48 26.43 28.05
C ARG A 90 -6.55 27.62 27.10
N ASN A 91 -7.10 27.42 25.91
CA ASN A 91 -7.99 28.41 25.32
C ASN A 91 -9.32 27.74 25.00
N ASN A 92 -10.37 28.33 25.55
CA ASN A 92 -11.72 27.83 25.58
C ASN A 92 -12.44 28.26 24.31
N ASN A 93 -13.14 27.34 23.66
CA ASN A 93 -14.44 27.64 23.06
C ASN A 93 -15.42 26.61 23.63
N LEU A 94 -16.18 27.09 24.61
CA LEU A 94 -17.30 26.38 25.23
C LEU A 94 -18.50 26.47 24.28
N ALA A 95 -18.86 25.36 23.66
CA ALA A 95 -20.23 25.09 23.25
C ALA A 95 -20.68 23.80 23.95
N ILE A 96 -21.91 23.84 24.44
CA ILE A 96 -22.46 23.04 25.54
C ILE A 96 -22.59 21.54 25.15
N LYS A 97 -22.42 20.69 26.16
CA LYS A 97 -22.29 19.22 26.12
C LYS A 97 -23.62 18.48 25.84
N GLU A 98 -23.53 17.40 25.08
CA GLU A 98 -24.34 16.17 25.19
C GLU A 98 -23.37 14.95 25.08
N PRO A 99 -23.62 13.80 25.75
CA PRO A 99 -22.55 12.89 26.17
C PRO A 99 -22.17 11.88 25.07
N ALA A 100 -21.30 12.28 24.15
CA ALA A 100 -20.67 11.34 23.22
C ALA A 100 -19.43 10.71 23.86
N GLN A 101 -19.47 9.39 24.02
CA GLN A 101 -18.48 8.56 24.69
C GLN A 101 -17.06 8.79 24.15
N ASN A 102 -16.25 9.37 25.04
CA ASN A 102 -14.81 9.21 25.21
C ASN A 102 -14.11 8.32 24.15
N THR A 103 -13.64 8.93 23.07
CA THR A 103 -12.70 8.32 22.12
C THR A 103 -11.30 8.25 22.72
N GLN A 104 -11.13 7.49 23.81
CA GLN A 104 -9.82 6.99 24.20
C GLN A 104 -9.56 5.75 23.35
N LYS A 105 -8.59 5.84 22.44
CA LYS A 105 -8.07 4.67 21.72
C LYS A 105 -7.77 3.58 22.76
N PRO A 106 -8.38 2.39 22.68
CA PRO A 106 -7.98 1.28 23.53
C PRO A 106 -6.50 1.03 23.27
N THR A 107 -5.72 0.84 24.31
CA THR A 107 -4.30 0.49 24.19
C THR A 107 -4.09 -1.02 24.33
N VAL A 108 -5.16 -1.77 24.63
CA VAL A 108 -5.17 -3.19 24.93
C VAL A 108 -6.01 -3.94 23.89
N ALA A 109 -5.39 -4.92 23.23
CA ALA A 109 -6.09 -5.83 22.33
C ALA A 109 -7.15 -6.63 23.10
N CYS A 110 -8.33 -6.77 22.52
CA CYS A 110 -9.41 -7.55 23.11
C CYS A 110 -8.99 -9.02 23.24
N LYS A 111 -9.19 -9.60 24.43
CA LYS A 111 -8.80 -10.99 24.72
C LYS A 111 -9.54 -12.01 23.85
N THR A 112 -10.72 -11.69 23.33
CA THR A 112 -11.59 -12.66 22.62
C THR A 112 -11.45 -12.61 21.11
N CYS A 113 -11.17 -11.44 20.52
CA CYS A 113 -10.97 -11.31 19.07
C CYS A 113 -9.56 -10.89 18.65
N GLY A 114 -8.67 -10.60 19.61
CA GLY A 114 -7.30 -10.14 19.37
C GLY A 114 -7.19 -8.74 18.75
N LYS A 115 -8.31 -8.04 18.49
CA LYS A 115 -8.35 -6.71 17.88
C LYS A 115 -8.58 -5.63 18.91
N ASN A 116 -8.14 -4.43 18.60
CA ASN A 116 -8.24 -3.28 19.50
C ASN A 116 -9.56 -2.53 19.28
N HIS A 117 -10.49 -2.59 20.25
CA HIS A 117 -11.75 -1.86 20.22
C HIS A 117 -12.13 -1.37 21.63
N SER A 118 -12.85 -0.26 21.72
CA SER A 118 -13.41 0.24 22.98
C SER A 118 -14.84 -0.27 23.09
N GLY A 119 -15.25 -0.67 24.29
CA GLY A 119 -16.58 -1.22 24.53
C GLY A 119 -16.71 -2.72 24.19
N VAL A 120 -17.95 -3.19 24.01
CA VAL A 120 -18.30 -4.61 23.93
C VAL A 120 -17.70 -5.29 22.70
N CYS A 121 -17.15 -6.49 22.89
CA CYS A 121 -16.65 -7.30 21.79
C CYS A 121 -17.80 -8.02 21.07
N TYR A 122 -18.26 -7.46 19.96
CA TYR A 122 -19.34 -8.08 19.19
C TYR A 122 -18.92 -9.35 18.42
N TRP A 123 -17.62 -9.66 18.41
CA TRP A 123 -17.11 -10.95 17.93
C TRP A 123 -17.55 -12.10 18.83
N GLU A 124 -17.53 -11.89 20.15
CA GLU A 124 -17.91 -12.89 21.15
C GLU A 124 -19.42 -12.96 21.33
N SER A 125 -20.10 -11.80 21.35
CA SER A 125 -21.56 -11.78 21.52
C SER A 125 -22.33 -12.21 20.27
N GLY A 126 -21.65 -12.41 19.13
CA GLY A 126 -22.28 -12.76 17.86
C GLY A 126 -23.26 -11.70 17.34
N ALA A 127 -23.18 -10.48 17.87
CA ALA A 127 -24.04 -9.39 17.48
C ALA A 127 -23.49 -8.68 16.23
N CYS A 128 -24.40 -8.24 15.38
CA CYS A 128 -24.06 -7.54 14.16
C CYS A 128 -23.46 -6.16 14.47
N PHE A 129 -22.30 -5.85 13.88
CA PHE A 129 -21.65 -4.54 14.03
C PHE A 129 -22.46 -3.37 13.45
N ASN A 130 -23.47 -3.62 12.61
CA ASN A 130 -24.33 -2.60 12.01
C ASN A 130 -25.58 -2.30 12.86
N CYS A 131 -26.32 -3.33 13.27
CA CYS A 131 -27.60 -3.18 13.98
C CYS A 131 -27.60 -3.68 15.43
N GLN A 132 -26.48 -4.22 15.93
CA GLN A 132 -26.27 -4.72 17.28
C GLN A 132 -27.18 -5.90 17.69
N GLN A 133 -27.89 -6.51 16.75
CA GLN A 133 -28.71 -7.70 16.98
C GLN A 133 -27.87 -8.99 16.83
N GLN A 134 -28.17 -9.98 17.67
CA GLN A 134 -27.52 -11.30 17.64
C GLN A 134 -27.99 -12.15 16.45
N GLY A 135 -27.19 -13.14 16.08
CA GLY A 135 -27.58 -14.18 15.11
C GLY A 135 -27.14 -13.93 13.67
N HIS A 136 -26.53 -12.78 13.34
CA HIS A 136 -25.98 -12.52 12.01
C HIS A 136 -24.75 -11.61 12.05
N ARG A 137 -23.91 -11.71 11.03
CA ARG A 137 -22.74 -10.83 10.84
C ARG A 137 -23.12 -9.63 9.98
N ILE A 138 -22.28 -8.59 9.97
CA ILE A 138 -22.51 -7.36 9.19
C ILE A 138 -22.78 -7.61 7.69
N ARG A 139 -22.22 -8.68 7.13
CA ARG A 139 -22.41 -9.10 5.73
C ARG A 139 -23.81 -9.62 5.46
N ASP A 140 -24.43 -10.21 6.47
CA ASP A 140 -25.74 -10.85 6.41
C ASP A 140 -26.80 -9.97 7.10
N CYS A 141 -26.48 -8.68 7.32
CA CYS A 141 -27.36 -7.75 8.00
C CYS A 141 -28.50 -7.33 7.06
N PRO A 142 -29.77 -7.54 7.44
CA PRO A 142 -30.92 -7.11 6.63
C PRO A 142 -31.11 -5.59 6.62
N GLN A 143 -30.40 -4.86 7.48
CA GLN A 143 -30.45 -3.40 7.58
C GLN A 143 -29.37 -2.76 6.71
N PRO A 144 -29.65 -1.61 6.07
CA PRO A 144 -28.64 -0.88 5.32
C PRO A 144 -27.44 -0.54 6.22
N LEU A 145 -26.23 -0.61 5.65
CA LEU A 145 -25.01 -0.28 6.38
C LEU A 145 -25.07 1.18 6.84
N LYS A 146 -25.10 1.39 8.15
CA LYS A 146 -24.99 2.72 8.72
C LYS A 146 -23.57 3.22 8.49
N PRO A 147 -23.38 4.46 8.02
CA PRO A 147 -22.05 5.02 7.90
C PRO A 147 -21.41 5.09 9.29
N HIS A 148 -20.40 4.26 9.53
CA HIS A 148 -19.58 4.40 10.72
C HIS A 148 -18.78 5.68 10.55
N ASN A 149 -18.94 6.64 11.46
CA ASN A 149 -18.18 7.90 11.48
C ASN A 149 -16.70 7.63 11.75
N ASN A 150 -15.97 7.20 10.71
CA ASN A 150 -14.54 7.38 10.46
C ASN A 150 -14.21 7.06 8.99
N LEU A 151 -15.00 7.61 8.07
CA LEU A 151 -14.71 7.67 6.64
C LEU A 151 -15.00 9.10 6.17
N GLN A 152 -14.25 10.05 6.73
CA GLN A 152 -14.16 11.38 6.15
C GLN A 152 -12.88 11.46 5.33
N ASN A 153 -13.11 11.54 4.03
CA ASN A 153 -12.22 12.05 3.00
C ASN A 153 -11.39 11.03 2.23
N TRP A 154 -12.06 10.33 1.31
CA TRP A 154 -11.50 10.09 -0.02
C TRP A 154 -12.59 10.39 -1.06
N ASN A 155 -12.62 11.62 -1.56
CA ASN A 155 -13.35 11.94 -2.78
C ASN A 155 -12.55 11.37 -3.95
N TRP A 156 -12.86 10.15 -4.39
CA TRP A 156 -12.36 9.63 -5.66
C TRP A 156 -13.25 10.20 -6.76
N PRO A 157 -12.70 10.95 -7.74
CA PRO A 157 -13.50 11.37 -8.88
C PRO A 157 -13.89 10.11 -9.65
N ILE A 158 -15.20 9.85 -9.73
CA ILE A 158 -15.71 8.88 -10.69
C ILE A 158 -15.42 9.48 -12.07
N TYR A 159 -14.47 8.85 -12.77
CA TYR A 159 -14.26 9.08 -14.19
C TYR A 159 -15.54 8.62 -14.91
N SER A 160 -16.40 9.59 -15.23
CA SER A 160 -17.52 9.42 -16.14
C SER A 160 -16.95 9.09 -17.52
N SER A 161 -16.97 7.81 -17.88
CA SER A 161 -16.97 7.39 -19.28
C SER A 161 -18.40 7.04 -19.66
N VAL A 162 -18.70 7.27 -20.95
CA VAL A 162 -19.93 7.09 -21.75
C VAL A 162 -21.05 8.11 -21.48
N GLU A 163 -21.53 8.88 -22.47
CA GLU A 163 -21.53 8.78 -23.95
C GLU A 163 -21.14 10.10 -24.64
#